data_AF-A0A4Y8C8T2-F1
#
_entry.id   AF-A0A4Y8C8T2-F1
#
_cell.length_a   1.000
_cell.length_b   1.000
_cell.length_c   1.000
_cell.angle_alpha   90.00
_cell.angle_beta   90.00
_cell.angle_gamma   90.00
#
_symmetry.space_group_name_H-M   'P 1'
#
loop_
_entity.id
_entity.type
_entity.pdbx_description
1 polymer ?
#
loop_
_entity_poly.entity_id
_entity_poly.type
_entity_poly.pdbx_seq_one_letter_code
_entity_poly.pdbx_strand_id
1 'polypeptide(L)'
;LVSVMWANNETGMIFDIKAMAELAHEFGALFHTDATQAVGKIKVNLTQVGVDFASFSAHKFHGPKGVGGLFIKKGLKLTPLLHGGEHMGGRRSGTLNVPYIVAMGEALRIANTMLDFEDSHIRRLRDKLEDQI
;
A
#
# COMPACT_ATOMS: atom_id res chain seq x y z
N LEU A 1 7.26 -8.33 -15.26
CA LEU A 1 6.71 -7.62 -14.08
C LEU A 1 7.84 -6.80 -13.50
N VAL A 2 7.63 -5.50 -13.34
CA VAL A 2 8.49 -4.61 -12.56
C VAL A 2 7.87 -4.49 -11.16
N SER A 3 8.70 -4.55 -10.12
CA SER A 3 8.23 -4.46 -8.73
C SER A 3 9.14 -3.52 -7.94
N VAL A 4 8.59 -2.38 -7.52
CA VAL A 4 9.34 -1.34 -6.78
C VAL A 4 8.50 -0.86 -5.60
N MET A 5 9.09 -0.86 -4.40
CA MET A 5 8.41 -0.33 -3.20
C MET A 5 8.15 1.18 -3.33
N TRP A 6 7.05 1.69 -2.77
CA TRP A 6 6.71 3.11 -2.85
C TRP A 6 7.60 3.96 -1.93
N ALA A 7 7.84 3.48 -0.72
CA ALA A 7 8.71 4.12 0.24
C ALA A 7 9.56 3.08 0.95
N ASN A 8 10.87 3.33 1.06
CA ASN A 8 11.80 2.42 1.71
C ASN A 8 11.56 2.38 3.22
N ASN A 9 11.51 1.18 3.81
CA ASN A 9 11.21 0.99 5.23
C ASN A 9 12.35 1.35 6.19
N GLU A 10 13.57 1.51 5.68
CA GLU A 10 14.76 1.80 6.49
C GLU A 10 15.08 3.30 6.46
N THR A 11 15.06 3.89 5.25
CA THR A 11 15.45 5.28 5.02
C THR A 11 14.28 6.25 4.94
N GLY A 12 13.06 5.75 4.71
CA GLY A 12 11.89 6.59 4.41
C GLY A 12 11.90 7.23 3.03
N MET A 13 12.88 6.92 2.17
CA MET A 13 12.97 7.48 0.82
C MET A 13 11.75 7.09 -0.02
N ILE A 14 11.09 8.10 -0.60
CA ILE A 14 9.92 7.94 -1.46
C ILE A 14 10.38 7.85 -2.92
N PHE A 15 9.90 6.85 -3.65
CA PHE A 15 10.18 6.68 -5.07
C PHE A 15 9.04 7.23 -5.94
N ASP A 16 9.38 7.73 -7.13
CA ASP A 16 8.41 8.20 -8.11
C ASP A 16 7.72 7.01 -8.82
N ILE A 17 6.77 6.41 -8.12
CA ILE A 17 6.03 5.24 -8.60
C ILE A 17 5.25 5.54 -9.88
N LYS A 18 4.80 6.78 -10.08
CA LYS A 18 4.05 7.14 -11.28
C LYS A 18 4.94 7.08 -12.50
N ALA A 19 6.08 7.78 -12.48
CA ALA A 19 7.03 7.77 -13.60
C ALA A 19 7.57 6.35 -13.87
N MET A 20 7.84 5.57 -12.81
CA MET A 20 8.31 4.19 -12.96
C MET A 20 7.25 3.26 -13.55
N ALA A 21 5.98 3.43 -13.18
CA ALA A 21 4.87 2.66 -13.75
C ALA A 21 4.65 3.00 -15.23
N GLU A 22 4.64 4.29 -15.57
CA GLU A 22 4.55 4.77 -16.96
C GLU A 22 5.67 4.17 -17.82
N LEU A 23 6.91 4.24 -17.35
CA LEU A 23 8.07 3.64 -18.04
C LEU A 23 7.92 2.12 -18.20
N ALA A 24 7.51 1.39 -17.16
CA ALA A 24 7.32 -0.06 -17.28
C ALA A 24 6.27 -0.42 -18.35
N HIS A 25 5.19 0.36 -18.42
CA HIS A 25 4.13 0.19 -19.43
C HIS A 25 4.61 0.49 -20.84
N GLU A 26 5.51 1.44 -21.05
CA GLU A 26 6.14 1.69 -22.36
C GLU A 26 6.86 0.45 -22.92
N PHE A 27 7.41 -0.39 -22.03
CA PHE A 27 8.06 -1.66 -22.40
C PHE A 27 7.12 -2.88 -22.30
N GLY A 28 5.81 -2.66 -22.15
CA GLY A 28 4.81 -3.74 -22.07
C GLY A 28 4.89 -4.57 -20.79
N ALA A 29 5.58 -4.10 -19.75
CA ALA A 29 5.70 -4.80 -18.48
C ALA A 29 4.61 -4.35 -17.50
N LEU A 30 3.98 -5.29 -16.80
CA LEU A 30 3.12 -4.98 -15.64
C LEU A 30 3.95 -4.35 -14.51
N PHE A 31 3.31 -3.53 -13.68
CA PHE A 31 3.93 -2.84 -12.55
C PHE A 31 3.25 -3.17 -11.21
N HIS A 32 4.04 -3.66 -10.25
CA HIS A 32 3.66 -3.83 -8.85
C HIS A 32 4.38 -2.80 -7.97
N THR A 33 3.69 -2.27 -6.96
CA THR A 33 4.33 -1.50 -5.90
C THR A 33 4.05 -2.05 -4.50
N ASP A 34 5.08 -2.14 -3.68
CA ASP A 34 4.89 -2.32 -2.23
C ASP A 34 4.65 -0.95 -1.58
N ALA A 35 3.38 -0.65 -1.29
CA ALA A 35 2.93 0.60 -0.69
C ALA A 35 2.86 0.55 0.84
N THR A 36 3.37 -0.52 1.47
CA THR A 36 3.21 -0.78 2.91
C THR A 36 3.69 0.37 3.80
N GLN A 37 4.76 1.06 3.41
CA GLN A 37 5.26 2.22 4.16
C GLN A 37 4.68 3.56 3.71
N ALA A 38 4.07 3.64 2.52
CA ALA A 38 3.46 4.85 2.02
C ALA A 38 2.03 5.06 2.56
N VAL A 39 1.24 3.98 2.62
CA VAL A 39 -0.16 4.04 3.10
C VAL A 39 -0.21 4.57 4.52
N GLY A 40 -0.99 5.65 4.69
CA GLY A 40 -1.19 6.35 5.96
C GLY A 40 -0.10 7.35 6.34
N LYS A 41 0.93 7.55 5.53
CA LYS A 41 1.99 8.57 5.75
C LYS A 41 1.97 9.63 4.67
N ILE A 42 1.73 9.21 3.43
CA ILE A 42 1.57 10.09 2.28
C ILE A 42 0.27 9.76 1.55
N LYS A 43 -0.18 10.69 0.71
CA LYS A 43 -1.35 10.48 -0.15
C LYS A 43 -1.06 9.41 -1.18
N VAL A 44 -1.75 8.28 -1.08
CA VAL A 44 -1.68 7.16 -2.03
C VAL A 44 -2.94 7.14 -2.88
N ASN A 45 -2.80 7.38 -4.18
CA ASN A 45 -3.90 7.28 -5.13
C ASN A 45 -3.58 6.27 -6.24
N LEU A 46 -4.00 5.02 -6.03
CA LEU A 46 -3.71 3.92 -6.94
C LEU A 46 -4.33 4.07 -8.33
N THR A 47 -5.43 4.83 -8.47
CA THR A 47 -6.03 5.07 -9.79
C THR A 47 -5.27 6.11 -10.60
N GLN A 48 -4.63 7.09 -9.94
CA GLN A 48 -3.84 8.14 -10.59
C GLN A 48 -2.41 7.71 -10.91
N VAL A 49 -1.82 6.81 -10.11
CA VAL A 49 -0.42 6.38 -10.27
C VAL A 49 -0.28 5.27 -11.32
N GLY A 50 -1.39 4.65 -11.74
CA GLY A 50 -1.41 3.76 -12.91
C GLY A 50 -0.98 2.32 -12.66
N VAL A 51 -0.52 1.98 -11.45
CA VAL A 51 -0.02 0.64 -11.08
C VAL A 51 -1.03 -0.49 -11.36
N ASP A 52 -0.51 -1.67 -11.66
CA ASP A 52 -1.32 -2.87 -11.93
C ASP A 52 -1.63 -3.65 -10.66
N PHE A 53 -0.67 -3.66 -9.73
CA PHE A 53 -0.78 -4.29 -8.42
C PHE A 53 -0.20 -3.38 -7.33
N ALA A 54 -0.79 -3.40 -6.13
CA ALA A 54 -0.18 -2.73 -4.97
C ALA A 54 -0.41 -3.49 -3.66
N SER A 55 0.63 -3.67 -2.88
CA SER A 55 0.58 -4.36 -1.58
C SER A 55 0.60 -3.37 -0.41
N PHE A 56 -0.12 -3.67 0.67
CA PHE A 56 -0.10 -2.88 1.90
C PHE A 56 -0.49 -3.72 3.13
N SER A 57 0.02 -3.35 4.32
CA SER A 57 -0.23 -4.09 5.57
C SER A 57 -0.75 -3.20 6.69
N ALA A 58 -1.81 -3.65 7.37
CA ALA A 58 -2.58 -2.81 8.31
C ALA A 58 -1.78 -2.32 9.52
N HIS A 59 -0.91 -3.16 10.07
CA HIS A 59 -0.10 -2.81 11.24
C HIS A 59 0.92 -1.69 11.02
N LYS A 60 1.10 -1.23 9.77
CA LYS A 60 1.91 -0.05 9.48
C LYS A 60 1.12 1.25 9.56
N PHE A 61 -0.21 1.22 9.60
CA PHE A 61 -1.07 2.39 9.76
C PHE A 61 -2.05 2.19 10.93
N HIS A 62 -1.55 1.66 12.05
CA HIS A 62 -2.28 1.45 13.30
C HIS A 62 -3.42 0.42 13.27
N GLY A 63 -3.50 -0.41 12.24
CA GLY A 63 -4.39 -1.58 12.22
C GLY A 63 -3.77 -2.81 12.92
N PRO A 64 -4.52 -3.93 13.01
CA PRO A 64 -4.00 -5.15 13.61
C PRO A 64 -2.92 -5.82 12.74
N LYS A 65 -1.97 -6.52 13.39
CA LYS A 65 -1.06 -7.46 12.72
C LYS A 65 -1.86 -8.64 12.16
N GLY A 66 -1.44 -9.20 11.03
CA GLY A 66 -2.10 -10.37 10.43
C GLY A 66 -3.21 -10.07 9.41
N VAL A 67 -3.35 -8.82 8.97
CA VAL A 67 -4.22 -8.43 7.84
C VAL A 67 -3.52 -7.41 6.95
N GLY A 68 -3.82 -7.49 5.65
CA GLY A 68 -3.29 -6.61 4.62
C GLY A 68 -4.16 -6.64 3.38
N GLY A 69 -3.74 -5.94 2.34
CA GLY A 69 -4.46 -5.84 1.08
C GLY A 69 -3.55 -5.96 -0.12
N LEU A 70 -4.10 -6.52 -1.19
CA LEU A 70 -3.52 -6.50 -2.53
C LEU A 70 -4.54 -5.83 -3.46
N PHE A 71 -4.19 -4.64 -3.93
CA PHE A 71 -4.91 -4.01 -5.03
C PHE A 71 -4.57 -4.75 -6.33
N ILE A 72 -5.59 -5.02 -7.14
CA ILE A 72 -5.45 -5.57 -8.48
C ILE A 72 -6.28 -4.67 -9.40
N LYS A 73 -5.62 -4.05 -10.39
CA LYS A 73 -6.29 -3.22 -11.39
C LYS A 73 -7.36 -4.03 -12.13
N LYS A 74 -8.52 -3.41 -12.36
CA LYS A 74 -9.67 -4.05 -13.03
C LYS A 74 -9.25 -4.61 -14.39
N GLY A 75 -9.70 -5.82 -14.69
CA GLY A 75 -9.39 -6.52 -15.96
C GLY A 75 -8.14 -7.40 -15.89
N LEU A 76 -7.27 -7.22 -14.90
CA LEU A 76 -6.12 -8.10 -14.72
C LEU A 76 -6.52 -9.40 -14.03
N LYS A 77 -5.90 -10.48 -14.51
CA LYS A 77 -5.99 -11.81 -13.91
C LYS A 77 -4.68 -12.09 -13.18
N LEU A 78 -4.80 -12.63 -11.97
CA LEU A 78 -3.69 -13.14 -11.18
C LEU A 78 -4.10 -14.53 -10.69
N THR A 79 -3.29 -15.53 -11.00
CA THR A 79 -3.55 -16.90 -10.54
C THR A 79 -3.59 -16.91 -9.00
N PRO A 80 -4.65 -17.45 -8.37
CA PRO A 80 -4.75 -17.47 -6.91
C PRO A 80 -3.54 -18.14 -6.27
N LEU A 81 -2.98 -17.53 -5.22
CA LEU A 81 -1.97 -18.21 -4.39
C LEU A 81 -2.65 -19.25 -3.48
N LEU A 82 -3.78 -18.87 -2.88
CA LEU A 82 -4.59 -19.72 -2.01
C LEU A 82 -5.80 -20.23 -2.79
N HIS A 83 -5.74 -21.50 -3.18
CA HIS A 83 -6.79 -22.20 -3.92
C HIS A 83 -7.90 -22.70 -2.98
N GLY A 84 -9.10 -22.95 -3.52
CA GLY A 84 -10.23 -23.52 -2.77
C GLY A 84 -11.54 -22.80 -3.08
N GLY A 85 -12.31 -22.46 -2.03
CA GLY A 85 -13.63 -21.85 -2.16
C GLY A 85 -13.62 -20.43 -2.75
N GLU A 86 -14.82 -19.85 -2.89
CA GLU A 86 -15.08 -18.67 -3.73
C GLU A 86 -14.77 -17.30 -3.09
N HIS A 87 -14.14 -17.30 -1.91
CA HIS A 87 -13.78 -16.08 -1.18
C HIS A 87 -13.00 -15.09 -2.06
N MET A 88 -13.25 -13.79 -1.86
CA MET A 88 -12.63 -12.70 -2.65
C MET A 88 -12.81 -12.88 -4.17
N GLY A 89 -13.97 -13.37 -4.60
CA GLY A 89 -14.28 -13.63 -6.02
C GLY A 89 -13.43 -14.74 -6.62
N GLY A 90 -13.12 -15.77 -5.82
CA GLY A 90 -12.25 -16.90 -6.19
C GLY A 90 -10.76 -16.55 -6.27
N ARG A 91 -10.35 -15.33 -5.90
CA ARG A 91 -8.95 -14.87 -6.03
C ARG A 91 -8.07 -15.22 -4.83
N ARG A 92 -8.68 -15.45 -3.66
CA ARG A 92 -7.98 -15.81 -2.42
C ARG A 92 -8.93 -16.58 -1.52
N SER A 93 -8.78 -17.89 -1.48
CA SER A 93 -9.58 -18.79 -0.65
C SER A 93 -9.29 -18.64 0.85
N GLY A 94 -10.23 -19.11 1.69
CA GLY A 94 -10.17 -19.11 3.14
C GLY A 94 -11.18 -18.16 3.78
N THR A 95 -11.79 -18.61 4.88
CA THR A 95 -12.77 -17.85 5.66
C THR A 95 -12.27 -16.44 5.97
N LEU A 96 -13.14 -15.45 5.80
CA LEU A 96 -12.80 -14.05 6.00
C LEU A 96 -12.48 -13.78 7.48
N ASN A 97 -11.36 -13.09 7.72
CA ASN A 97 -11.07 -12.54 9.04
C ASN A 97 -11.86 -11.23 9.23
N VAL A 98 -13.17 -11.36 9.42
CA VAL A 98 -14.11 -10.23 9.46
C VAL A 98 -13.69 -9.14 10.46
N PRO A 99 -13.30 -9.45 11.72
CA PRO A 99 -12.88 -8.41 12.66
C PRO A 99 -11.67 -7.63 12.16
N TYR A 100 -10.69 -8.30 11.57
CA TYR A 100 -9.46 -7.63 11.11
C TYR A 100 -9.70 -6.84 9.82
N ILE A 101 -10.58 -7.31 8.94
CA ILE A 101 -10.98 -6.55 7.74
C ILE A 101 -11.65 -5.23 8.16
N VAL A 102 -12.59 -5.27 9.11
CA VAL A 102 -13.26 -4.07 9.63
C VAL A 102 -12.26 -3.13 10.30
N ALA A 103 -11.41 -3.67 11.19
CA ALA A 103 -10.40 -2.87 11.88
C ALA A 103 -9.39 -2.23 10.92
N MET A 104 -8.96 -2.95 9.88
CA MET A 104 -8.09 -2.42 8.84
C MET A 104 -8.78 -1.30 8.05
N GLY A 105 -10.06 -1.44 7.71
CA GLY A 105 -10.84 -0.39 7.05
C GLY A 105 -10.90 0.89 7.87
N GLU A 106 -11.15 0.78 9.17
CA GLU A 106 -11.19 1.93 10.08
C GLU A 106 -9.81 2.56 10.29
N ALA A 107 -8.78 1.75 10.48
CA ALA A 107 -7.40 2.22 10.59
C ALA A 107 -6.98 3.00 9.33
N LEU A 108 -7.34 2.51 8.14
CA LEU A 108 -7.07 3.19 6.88
C LEU A 108 -7.85 4.52 6.77
N ARG A 109 -9.11 4.56 7.21
CA ARG A 109 -9.92 5.78 7.23
C ARG A 109 -9.28 6.84 8.12
N ILE A 110 -8.95 6.49 9.37
CA ILE A 110 -8.30 7.39 10.33
C ILE A 110 -6.96 7.87 9.78
N ALA A 111 -6.11 6.96 9.30
CA ALA A 111 -4.79 7.32 8.77
C ALA A 111 -4.88 8.34 7.63
N ASN A 112 -5.87 8.23 6.73
CA ASN A 112 -6.09 9.22 5.68
C ASN A 112 -6.54 10.60 6.21
N THR A 113 -7.29 10.65 7.31
CA THR A 113 -7.66 11.93 7.95
C THR A 113 -6.50 12.60 8.68
N MET A 114 -5.44 11.86 8.97
CA MET A 114 -4.27 12.35 9.72
C MET A 114 -3.11 12.78 8.81
N LEU A 115 -3.24 12.71 7.49
CA LEU A 115 -2.14 13.01 6.55
C LEU A 115 -1.57 14.43 6.73
N ASP A 116 -2.43 15.44 6.95
CA ASP A 116 -1.97 16.81 7.18
C ASP A 116 -1.20 16.94 8.51
N PHE A 117 -1.60 16.16 9.54
CA PHE A 117 -0.89 16.10 10.81
C PHE A 117 0.46 15.39 10.67
N GLU A 118 0.55 14.34 9.86
CA GLU A 118 1.80 13.65 9.52
C GLU A 118 2.79 14.59 8.81
N ASP A 119 2.32 15.30 7.77
CA ASP A 119 3.16 16.20 6.95
C ASP A 119 3.60 17.48 7.69
N SER A 120 2.87 17.86 8.74
CA SER A 120 3.18 19.04 9.56
C SER A 120 3.86 18.69 10.88
N HIS A 121 3.11 18.11 11.83
CA HIS A 121 3.57 17.92 13.19
C HIS A 121 4.62 16.82 13.30
N ILE A 122 4.38 15.66 12.68
CA ILE A 122 5.30 14.53 12.74
C ILE A 122 6.58 14.85 11.98
N ARG A 123 6.48 15.43 10.78
CA ARG A 123 7.65 15.93 10.04
C ARG A 123 8.50 16.86 10.89
N ARG A 124 7.91 17.88 11.53
CA ARG A 124 8.65 18.82 12.39
C ARG A 124 9.36 18.12 13.55
N LEU A 125 8.73 17.12 14.17
CA LEU A 125 9.36 16.35 15.24
C LEU A 125 10.52 15.49 14.72
N ARG A 126 10.38 14.89 13.53
CA ARG A 126 11.45 14.15 12.86
C ARG A 126 12.62 15.07 12.56
N ASP A 127 12.38 16.19 11.90
CA ASP A 127 13.42 17.17 11.51
C ASP A 127 14.15 17.68 12.76
N LYS A 128 13.40 18.00 13.84
CA LYS A 128 13.99 18.40 15.13
C LYS A 128 14.94 17.35 15.70
N LEU A 129 14.63 16.06 15.55
CA LEU A 129 15.50 14.97 16.02
C LEU A 129 16.72 14.81 15.10
N GLU A 130 16.50 14.85 13.78
CA GLU A 130 17.54 14.69 12.76
C GLU A 130 18.59 15.81 12.85
N ASP A 131 18.18 17.06 13.06
CA ASP A 131 19.08 18.22 13.22
C ASP A 131 19.96 18.18 14.49
N GLN A 132 19.70 17.24 15.40
CA GLN A 132 20.43 17.10 16.68
C GLN A 132 21.39 15.90 16.70
N ILE A 133 21.41 15.10 15.62
CA ILE A 133 22.25 13.90 15.48
C ILE A 133 23.31 14.16 14.40
#